data_AF-A0A9X3B1T1-F1
#
_entry.id   AF-A0A9X3B1T1-F1
#
_cell.length_a   1.000
_cell.length_b   1.000
_cell.length_c   1.000
_cell.angle_alpha   90.00
_cell.angle_beta   90.00
_cell.angle_gamma   90.00
#
_symmetry.space_group_name_H-M   'P 1'
#
loop_
_entity.id
_entity.type
_entity.pdbx_description
1 polymer ?
#
loop_
_entity_poly.entity_id
_entity_poly.type
_entity_poly.pdbx_seq_one_letter_code
_entity_poly.pdbx_strand_id
1 'polypeptide(L)'
;MSAFGHFCAFCERPLPDKAWVWNARTGECLEEDSRDIQDWQFLYLLDHNCHKAQQCASAQGLDPSVLLLPASESGFTPLLDSPLRYQMQPVERVLVDERGKKSSETIDQVVVSGITDQANATIRYFALNTPYYKSDQNELEIPLGDYLSLEDRRMDQRTLVWKNAEMVALNVRNAETFELGRVVTEQFRLLAGSMGFWSSSVTASANILQNRNMLRRIFFEAAEMAQRRLVIDGLEPGEAVFFHGSGPHHTFPGTQSVFG
;
A
#
# COMPACT_ATOMS: atom_id res chain seq x y z
N MET A 1 3.50 -23.26 -1.76
CA MET A 1 2.95 -21.89 -1.64
C MET A 1 4.06 -20.91 -2.01
N SER A 2 3.72 -19.75 -2.55
CA SER A 2 4.71 -18.77 -3.01
C SER A 2 5.59 -18.25 -1.86
N ALA A 3 6.90 -18.15 -2.07
CA ALA A 3 7.84 -17.57 -1.11
C ALA A 3 7.97 -16.03 -1.28
N PHE A 4 6.85 -15.40 -1.62
CA PHE A 4 6.74 -13.98 -1.97
C PHE A 4 5.44 -13.43 -1.37
N GLY A 5 5.48 -12.20 -0.83
CA GLY A 5 4.35 -11.57 -0.16
C GLY A 5 3.11 -11.35 -1.04
N HIS A 6 1.97 -11.15 -0.39
CA HIS A 6 0.65 -11.11 -1.05
C HIS A 6 0.22 -9.73 -1.57
N PHE A 7 1.03 -8.68 -1.37
CA PHE A 7 0.70 -7.30 -1.73
C PHE A 7 1.85 -6.62 -2.47
N CYS A 8 1.53 -5.66 -3.35
CA CYS A 8 2.48 -4.72 -3.90
C CYS A 8 3.09 -3.88 -2.77
N ALA A 9 4.42 -3.73 -2.74
CA ALA A 9 5.12 -3.04 -1.67
C ALA A 9 4.85 -1.53 -1.61
N PHE A 10 4.38 -0.91 -2.71
CA PHE A 10 4.21 0.55 -2.81
C PHE A 10 2.75 1.00 -2.84
N CYS A 11 1.87 0.30 -3.57
CA CYS A 11 0.44 0.61 -3.61
C CYS A 11 -0.40 -0.27 -2.67
N GLU A 12 0.21 -1.27 -2.01
CA GLU A 12 -0.43 -2.18 -1.05
C GLU A 12 -1.60 -3.02 -1.63
N ARG A 13 -1.77 -3.01 -2.96
CA ARG A 13 -2.82 -3.78 -3.65
C ARG A 13 -2.53 -5.29 -3.56
N PRO A 14 -3.55 -6.16 -3.38
CA PRO A 14 -3.37 -7.61 -3.46
C PRO A 14 -2.78 -8.07 -4.79
N LEU A 15 -1.94 -9.12 -4.74
CA LEU A 15 -1.29 -9.76 -5.89
C LEU A 15 -1.89 -11.17 -6.14
N PRO A 16 -3.07 -11.28 -6.79
CA PRO A 16 -3.73 -12.57 -6.97
C PRO A 16 -3.03 -13.49 -7.99
N ASP A 17 -2.57 -12.94 -9.13
CA ASP A 17 -2.18 -13.73 -10.30
C ASP A 17 -0.72 -13.51 -10.75
N LYS A 18 -0.29 -12.24 -10.86
CA LYS A 18 1.05 -11.86 -11.36
C LYS A 18 1.67 -10.74 -10.53
N ALA A 19 2.95 -10.90 -10.23
CA ALA A 19 3.79 -9.93 -9.55
C ALA A 19 5.12 -9.78 -10.31
N TRP A 20 5.78 -8.64 -10.12
CA TRP A 20 7.11 -8.36 -10.65
C TRP A 20 8.06 -8.09 -9.49
N VAL A 21 9.30 -8.60 -9.55
CA VAL A 21 10.31 -8.36 -8.53
C VAL A 21 11.20 -7.20 -8.99
N TRP A 22 11.09 -6.06 -8.33
CA TRP A 22 11.86 -4.85 -8.63
C TRP A 22 13.00 -4.67 -7.62
N ASN A 23 14.19 -4.38 -8.12
CA ASN A 23 15.39 -4.16 -7.31
C ASN A 23 15.64 -2.67 -7.13
N ALA A 24 15.50 -2.17 -5.90
CA ALA A 24 15.65 -0.75 -5.57
C ALA A 24 17.06 -0.20 -5.80
N ARG A 25 18.09 -1.05 -5.83
CA ARG A 25 19.48 -0.62 -6.06
C ARG A 25 19.77 -0.34 -7.54
N THR A 26 19.21 -1.15 -8.46
CA THR A 26 19.41 -0.99 -9.90
C THR A 26 18.27 -0.22 -10.57
N GLY A 27 17.10 -0.18 -9.96
CA GLY A 27 15.87 0.36 -10.56
C GLY A 27 15.21 -0.59 -11.56
N GLU A 28 15.75 -1.79 -11.73
CA GLU A 28 15.32 -2.78 -12.75
C GLU A 28 14.40 -3.84 -12.14
N CYS A 29 13.53 -4.43 -12.97
CA CYS A 29 12.84 -5.66 -12.59
C CYS A 29 13.69 -6.88 -12.97
N LEU A 30 13.80 -7.85 -12.07
CA LEU A 30 14.55 -9.08 -12.29
C LEU A 30 13.82 -9.98 -13.29
N GLU A 31 14.55 -10.50 -14.26
CA GLU A 31 14.14 -11.69 -15.01
C GLU A 31 14.37 -12.94 -14.14
N GLU A 32 13.70 -14.06 -14.46
CA GLU A 32 13.40 -15.14 -13.50
C GLU A 32 14.63 -15.83 -12.85
N ASP A 33 15.82 -15.68 -13.43
CA ASP A 33 17.06 -16.38 -13.07
C ASP A 33 18.12 -15.56 -12.32
N SER A 34 18.00 -14.23 -12.16
CA SER A 34 19.04 -13.43 -11.49
C SER A 34 18.79 -13.26 -9.98
N ARG A 35 19.58 -13.95 -9.16
CA ARG A 35 19.51 -13.88 -7.69
C ARG A 35 20.90 -13.84 -7.05
N ASP A 36 21.43 -12.65 -6.85
CA ASP A 36 22.48 -12.46 -5.84
C ASP A 36 21.81 -12.37 -4.45
N ILE A 37 22.35 -13.13 -3.49
CA ILE A 37 21.90 -13.13 -2.09
C ILE A 37 22.05 -11.74 -1.47
N GLN A 38 23.02 -10.93 -1.94
CA GLN A 38 23.27 -9.57 -1.44
C GLN A 38 22.14 -8.58 -1.77
N ASP A 39 21.29 -8.90 -2.74
CA ASP A 39 20.25 -7.98 -3.21
C ASP A 39 18.91 -8.13 -2.47
N TRP A 40 18.76 -9.17 -1.65
CA TRP A 40 17.48 -9.59 -1.05
C TRP A 40 16.74 -8.49 -0.29
N GLN A 41 17.46 -7.60 0.41
CA GLN A 41 16.89 -6.46 1.15
C GLN A 41 16.39 -5.31 0.24
N PHE A 42 16.75 -5.32 -1.03
CA PHE A 42 16.37 -4.31 -2.03
C PHE A 42 15.27 -4.80 -2.99
N LEU A 43 14.79 -6.05 -2.83
CA LEU A 43 13.77 -6.60 -3.73
C LEU A 43 12.36 -6.35 -3.21
N TYR A 44 11.53 -5.73 -4.05
CA TYR A 44 10.15 -5.37 -3.74
C TYR A 44 9.19 -5.94 -4.79
N LEU A 45 8.01 -6.38 -4.36
CA LEU A 45 6.97 -6.85 -5.26
C LEU A 45 6.15 -5.68 -5.79
N LEU A 46 5.96 -5.63 -7.11
CA LEU A 46 5.07 -4.68 -7.78
C LEU A 46 3.81 -5.38 -8.29
N ASP A 47 2.67 -4.69 -8.22
CA ASP A 47 1.50 -5.04 -9.06
C ASP A 47 1.73 -4.56 -10.50
N HIS A 48 0.80 -4.94 -11.39
CA HIS A 48 0.84 -4.58 -12.80
C HIS A 48 0.97 -3.07 -13.05
N ASN A 49 0.32 -2.24 -12.23
CA ASN A 49 0.16 -0.82 -12.49
C ASN A 49 1.30 0.01 -11.87
N CYS A 50 1.90 -0.46 -10.75
CA CYS A 50 3.17 0.02 -10.25
C CYS A 50 4.34 -0.42 -11.15
N HIS A 51 4.31 -1.64 -11.70
CA HIS A 51 5.30 -2.09 -12.69
C HIS A 51 5.24 -1.26 -13.98
N LYS A 52 4.05 -1.10 -14.60
CA LYS A 52 3.86 -0.20 -15.77
C LYS A 52 4.38 1.22 -15.49
N ALA A 53 4.06 1.79 -14.32
CA ALA A 53 4.53 3.12 -13.93
C ALA A 53 6.06 3.18 -13.76
N GLN A 54 6.67 2.18 -13.12
CA GLN A 54 8.12 2.07 -12.95
C GLN A 54 8.83 1.98 -14.32
N GLN A 55 8.29 1.22 -15.28
CA GLN A 55 8.84 1.15 -16.64
C GLN A 55 8.83 2.51 -17.33
N CYS A 56 7.73 3.28 -17.21
CA CYS A 56 7.65 4.65 -17.73
C CYS A 56 8.63 5.60 -17.02
N ALA A 57 8.79 5.49 -15.70
CA ALA A 57 9.71 6.29 -14.91
C ALA A 57 11.19 5.99 -15.25
N SER A 58 11.53 4.71 -15.42
CA SER A 58 12.85 4.25 -15.84
C SER A 58 13.20 4.74 -17.25
N ALA A 59 12.25 4.67 -18.20
CA ALA A 59 12.43 5.21 -19.55
C ALA A 59 12.60 6.74 -19.58
N GLN A 60 12.16 7.46 -18.55
CA GLN A 60 12.40 8.91 -18.36
C GLN A 60 13.71 9.21 -17.62
N GLY A 61 14.49 8.19 -17.23
CA GLY A 61 15.75 8.36 -16.50
C GLY A 61 15.57 8.79 -15.04
N LEU A 62 14.42 8.50 -14.42
CA LEU A 62 14.21 8.80 -13.00
C LEU A 62 15.05 7.85 -12.13
N ASP A 63 15.86 8.42 -11.25
CA ASP A 63 16.76 7.70 -10.35
C ASP A 63 15.95 6.97 -9.23
N PRO A 64 16.11 5.65 -9.05
CA PRO A 64 15.48 4.92 -7.94
C PRO A 64 16.08 5.26 -6.57
N SER A 65 17.30 5.82 -6.49
CA SER A 65 18.00 6.09 -5.23
C SER A 65 17.34 7.19 -4.39
N VAL A 66 16.56 8.07 -5.01
CA VAL A 66 15.84 9.18 -4.34
C VAL A 66 14.45 8.78 -3.81
N LEU A 67 14.06 7.51 -3.93
CA LEU A 67 12.75 7.02 -3.53
C LEU A 67 12.67 6.72 -2.03
N LEU A 68 11.49 6.90 -1.45
CA LEU A 68 11.15 6.45 -0.11
C LEU A 68 10.82 4.96 -0.17
N LEU A 69 11.76 4.11 0.26
CA LEU A 69 11.54 2.67 0.28
C LEU A 69 10.65 2.26 1.46
N PRO A 70 9.72 1.30 1.29
CA PRO A 70 8.86 0.82 2.37
C PRO A 70 9.62 0.37 3.61
N ALA A 71 10.80 -0.24 3.42
CA ALA A 71 11.69 -0.76 4.46
C ALA A 71 12.47 0.31 5.25
N SER A 72 12.41 1.59 4.86
CA SER A 72 13.18 2.65 5.52
C SER A 72 12.62 2.98 6.90
N GLU A 73 13.47 3.41 7.84
CA GLU A 73 13.07 3.86 9.18
C GLU A 73 12.06 5.03 9.14
N SER A 74 12.02 5.77 8.02
CA SER A 74 11.09 6.86 7.73
C SER A 74 9.90 6.45 6.85
N GLY A 75 9.62 5.15 6.69
CA GLY A 75 8.44 4.63 5.98
C GLY A 75 7.10 5.08 6.59
N PHE A 76 5.97 4.63 6.03
CA PHE A 76 4.67 5.04 6.57
C PHE A 76 4.50 4.58 8.02
N THR A 77 4.20 5.53 8.91
CA THR A 77 3.79 5.25 10.28
C THR A 77 2.51 6.04 10.60
N PRO A 78 1.42 5.39 11.04
CA PRO A 78 0.15 6.06 11.35
C PRO A 78 0.12 6.71 12.74
N LEU A 79 1.25 6.72 13.45
CA LEU A 79 1.38 7.26 14.82
C LEU A 79 2.31 8.48 14.91
N LEU A 80 2.98 8.84 13.81
CA LEU A 80 3.92 9.96 13.66
C LEU A 80 3.61 10.71 12.34
N ASP A 81 4.38 11.76 12.02
CA ASP A 81 4.37 12.41 10.72
C ASP A 81 4.95 11.50 9.62
N SER A 82 4.15 10.53 9.16
CA SER A 82 4.44 9.73 7.97
C SER A 82 4.73 10.63 6.75
N PRO A 83 5.84 10.44 6.02
CA PRO A 83 6.10 11.20 4.79
C PRO A 83 5.04 11.01 3.70
N LEU A 84 4.29 9.91 3.73
CA LEU A 84 3.11 9.68 2.89
C LEU A 84 1.84 9.95 3.70
N ARG A 85 1.01 10.88 3.22
CA ARG A 85 -0.32 11.19 3.77
C ARG A 85 -1.41 10.63 2.86
N TYR A 86 -2.43 10.06 3.47
CA TYR A 86 -3.60 9.50 2.80
C TYR A 86 -4.83 10.31 3.22
N GLN A 87 -5.56 10.87 2.26
CA GLN A 87 -6.69 11.75 2.54
C GLN A 87 -7.85 11.48 1.59
N MET A 88 -9.05 11.27 2.14
CA MET A 88 -10.30 11.31 1.39
C MET A 88 -10.60 12.76 0.99
N GLN A 89 -10.78 13.03 -0.30
CA GLN A 89 -11.17 14.34 -0.82
C GLN A 89 -12.05 14.20 -2.07
N PRO A 90 -12.93 15.19 -2.36
CA PRO A 90 -13.62 15.24 -3.64
C PRO A 90 -12.61 15.49 -4.77
N VAL A 91 -12.75 14.74 -5.86
CA VAL A 91 -11.94 14.82 -7.09
C VAL A 91 -12.92 14.90 -8.27
N GLU A 92 -12.64 15.76 -9.25
CA GLU A 92 -13.43 15.81 -10.48
C GLU A 92 -12.96 14.69 -11.41
N ARG A 93 -13.80 13.66 -11.64
CA ARG A 93 -13.54 12.63 -12.63
C ARG A 93 -14.01 13.11 -13.99
N VAL A 94 -13.11 13.09 -14.97
CA VAL A 94 -13.39 13.46 -16.35
C VAL A 94 -13.19 12.23 -17.23
N LEU A 95 -14.25 11.72 -17.84
CA LEU A 95 -14.18 10.64 -18.82
C LEU A 95 -14.12 11.22 -20.23
N VAL A 96 -13.16 10.76 -21.03
CA VAL A 96 -12.92 11.23 -22.41
C VAL A 96 -13.21 10.09 -23.40
N ASP A 97 -14.20 10.25 -24.27
CA ASP A 97 -14.51 9.24 -25.30
C ASP A 97 -13.53 9.29 -26.50
N GLU A 98 -13.63 8.30 -27.40
CA GLU A 98 -12.79 8.19 -28.61
C GLU A 98 -12.91 9.40 -29.57
N ARG A 99 -13.94 10.24 -29.40
CA ARG A 99 -14.19 11.45 -30.19
C ARG A 99 -13.73 12.72 -29.45
N GLY A 100 -13.09 12.58 -28.29
CA GLY A 100 -12.67 13.68 -27.43
C GLY A 100 -13.80 14.34 -26.65
N LYS A 101 -15.01 13.78 -26.64
CA LYS A 101 -16.12 14.31 -25.85
C LYS A 101 -15.87 13.99 -24.37
N LYS A 102 -16.00 15.02 -23.54
CA LYS A 102 -15.85 14.91 -22.08
C LYS A 102 -17.20 14.77 -21.39
N SER A 103 -17.26 13.97 -20.35
CA SER A 103 -18.30 13.99 -19.31
C SER A 103 -17.62 14.02 -17.95
N SER A 104 -18.10 14.84 -17.01
CA SER A 104 -17.50 14.97 -15.69
C SER A 104 -18.48 14.76 -14.55
N GLU A 105 -17.95 14.33 -13.41
CA GLU A 105 -18.67 14.13 -12.15
C GLU A 105 -17.69 14.27 -10.98
N THR A 106 -18.14 14.82 -9.85
CA THR A 106 -17.35 14.89 -8.63
C THR A 106 -17.53 13.60 -7.82
N ILE A 107 -16.42 12.95 -7.44
CA ILE A 107 -16.40 11.71 -6.66
C ILE A 107 -15.44 11.83 -5.47
N ASP A 108 -15.75 11.18 -4.35
CA ASP A 108 -14.76 11.04 -3.26
C ASP A 108 -13.68 10.04 -3.67
N GLN A 109 -12.42 10.42 -3.51
CA GLN A 109 -11.28 9.51 -3.64
C GLN A 109 -10.27 9.71 -2.51
N VAL A 110 -9.63 8.62 -2.08
CA VAL A 110 -8.43 8.68 -1.25
C VAL A 110 -7.25 9.00 -2.14
N VAL A 111 -6.64 10.16 -1.92
CA VAL A 111 -5.43 10.63 -2.61
C VAL A 111 -4.22 10.47 -1.67
N VAL A 112 -3.07 10.10 -2.24
CA VAL A 112 -1.79 10.04 -1.54
C VAL A 112 -0.98 11.28 -1.86
N SER A 113 -0.47 11.97 -0.83
CA SER A 113 0.41 13.13 -0.96
C SER A 113 1.72 12.94 -0.18
N GLY A 114 2.81 13.52 -0.67
CA GLY A 114 4.12 13.44 -0.03
C GLY A 114 4.45 14.72 0.73
N ILE A 115 4.91 14.59 1.97
CA ILE A 115 5.46 15.71 2.76
C ILE A 115 6.93 15.97 2.37
N THR A 116 7.66 14.92 1.99
CA THR A 116 9.09 15.00 1.61
C THR A 116 9.28 14.82 0.11
N ASP A 117 10.42 15.27 -0.40
CA ASP A 117 10.77 15.09 -1.82
C ASP A 117 10.85 13.61 -2.21
N GLN A 118 11.36 12.75 -1.33
CA GLN A 118 11.41 11.30 -1.54
C GLN A 118 10.01 10.68 -1.62
N ALA A 119 9.09 11.09 -0.75
CA ALA A 119 7.69 10.64 -0.79
C ALA A 119 7.01 11.08 -2.10
N ASN A 120 7.21 12.34 -2.51
CA ASN A 120 6.68 12.85 -3.78
C ASN A 120 7.32 12.19 -5.01
N ALA A 121 8.62 11.86 -4.96
CA ALA A 121 9.30 11.08 -5.99
C ALA A 121 8.68 9.68 -6.10
N THR A 122 8.42 9.01 -4.97
CA THR A 122 7.79 7.68 -4.91
C THR A 122 6.37 7.66 -5.47
N ILE A 123 5.56 8.68 -5.13
CA ILE A 123 4.20 8.86 -5.66
C ILE A 123 4.22 8.97 -7.18
N ARG A 124 5.17 9.73 -7.75
CA ARG A 124 5.33 9.87 -9.21
C ARG A 124 5.86 8.59 -9.85
N TYR A 125 6.94 8.02 -9.32
CA TYR A 125 7.67 6.87 -9.89
C TYR A 125 6.78 5.63 -10.03
N PHE A 126 5.93 5.34 -9.04
CA PHE A 126 4.99 4.22 -9.06
C PHE A 126 3.55 4.62 -9.42
N ALA A 127 3.32 5.89 -9.80
CA ALA A 127 2.02 6.49 -10.07
C ALA A 127 0.96 6.12 -9.02
N LEU A 128 1.22 6.37 -7.73
CA LEU A 128 0.39 5.88 -6.63
C LEU A 128 -1.06 6.40 -6.65
N ASN A 129 -1.32 7.49 -7.36
CA ASN A 129 -2.67 8.02 -7.62
C ASN A 129 -3.16 7.72 -9.05
N THR A 130 -2.68 6.64 -9.69
CA THR A 130 -2.85 6.33 -11.13
C THR A 130 -2.23 7.39 -12.07
N PRO A 131 -1.76 7.04 -13.29
CA PRO A 131 -1.25 8.02 -14.25
C PRO A 131 -2.28 9.07 -14.70
N TYR A 132 -3.58 8.81 -14.50
CA TYR A 132 -4.68 9.69 -14.90
C TYR A 132 -4.94 10.88 -13.95
N TYR A 133 -4.34 10.89 -12.75
CA TYR A 133 -4.60 11.92 -11.74
C TYR A 133 -3.65 13.12 -11.87
N LYS A 134 -4.23 14.29 -12.09
CA LYS A 134 -3.55 15.59 -12.21
C LYS A 134 -3.63 16.32 -10.87
N SER A 135 -2.56 16.27 -10.08
CA SER A 135 -2.53 16.82 -8.71
C SER A 135 -2.65 18.35 -8.65
N ASP A 136 -2.27 19.06 -9.72
CA ASP A 136 -2.40 20.51 -9.88
C ASP A 136 -3.85 20.95 -10.12
N GLN A 137 -4.64 20.09 -10.78
CA GLN A 137 -6.05 20.35 -11.13
C GLN A 137 -7.05 19.67 -10.19
N ASN A 138 -6.58 18.74 -9.32
CA ASN A 138 -7.42 17.84 -8.53
C ASN A 138 -8.45 17.10 -9.42
N GLU A 139 -7.97 16.68 -10.60
CA GLU A 139 -8.76 16.09 -11.69
C GLU A 139 -8.26 14.67 -11.96
N LEU A 140 -9.18 13.75 -12.22
CA LEU A 140 -8.92 12.38 -12.63
C LEU A 140 -9.43 12.20 -14.08
N GLU A 141 -8.58 12.47 -15.06
CA GLU A 141 -8.94 12.43 -16.49
C GLU A 141 -8.59 11.06 -17.10
N ILE A 142 -9.61 10.23 -17.32
CA ILE A 142 -9.45 8.85 -17.79
C ILE A 142 -10.04 8.70 -19.20
N PRO A 143 -9.31 8.12 -20.17
CA PRO A 143 -9.90 7.64 -21.42
C PRO A 143 -11.02 6.62 -21.15
N LEU A 144 -12.14 6.72 -21.85
CA LEU A 144 -13.31 5.88 -21.60
C LEU A 144 -13.01 4.39 -21.77
N GLY A 145 -12.14 4.03 -22.73
CA GLY A 145 -11.68 2.65 -22.90
C GLY A 145 -10.95 2.10 -21.68
N ASP A 146 -10.05 2.91 -21.10
CA ASP A 146 -9.28 2.53 -19.91
C ASP A 146 -10.18 2.43 -18.67
N TYR A 147 -11.14 3.35 -18.51
CA TYR A 147 -12.15 3.28 -17.47
C TYR A 147 -13.00 2.00 -17.56
N LEU A 148 -13.41 1.60 -18.77
CA LEU A 148 -14.18 0.38 -19.01
C LEU A 148 -13.34 -0.90 -18.93
N SER A 149 -12.03 -0.84 -19.16
CA SER A 149 -11.10 -1.98 -19.02
C SER A 149 -10.93 -2.44 -17.56
N LEU A 150 -11.15 -1.53 -16.60
CA LEU A 150 -10.95 -1.73 -15.16
C LEU A 150 -9.50 -2.09 -14.76
N GLU A 151 -8.49 -1.88 -15.62
CA GLU A 151 -7.09 -2.22 -15.35
C GLU A 151 -6.51 -1.46 -14.14
N ASP A 152 -6.62 -0.12 -14.12
CA ASP A 152 -6.13 0.71 -13.02
C ASP A 152 -7.22 1.34 -12.16
N ARG A 153 -7.74 0.51 -11.25
CA ARG A 153 -8.71 0.91 -10.22
C ARG A 153 -8.09 1.16 -8.85
N ARG A 154 -6.78 1.43 -8.77
CA ARG A 154 -6.10 1.53 -7.46
C ARG A 154 -6.69 2.61 -6.55
N MET A 155 -7.14 3.73 -7.11
CA MET A 155 -7.83 4.78 -6.34
C MET A 155 -9.19 4.30 -5.82
N ASP A 156 -10.07 3.78 -6.69
CA ASP A 156 -11.36 3.20 -6.29
C ASP A 156 -11.22 2.13 -5.20
N GLN A 157 -10.26 1.21 -5.36
CA GLN A 157 -10.03 0.11 -4.42
C GLN A 157 -9.52 0.63 -3.07
N ARG A 158 -8.57 1.58 -3.08
CA ARG A 158 -8.10 2.27 -1.88
C ARG A 158 -9.22 3.02 -1.16
N THR A 159 -10.09 3.70 -1.90
CA THR A 159 -11.26 4.42 -1.41
C THR A 159 -12.31 3.47 -0.81
N LEU A 160 -12.55 2.32 -1.44
CA LEU A 160 -13.42 1.28 -0.90
C LEU A 160 -12.86 0.70 0.40
N VAL A 161 -11.56 0.41 0.46
CA VAL A 161 -10.89 -0.08 1.67
C VAL A 161 -10.96 0.95 2.80
N TRP A 162 -10.75 2.24 2.51
CA TRP A 162 -10.94 3.32 3.49
C TRP A 162 -12.37 3.33 4.06
N LYS A 163 -13.39 3.37 3.19
CA LYS A 163 -14.81 3.40 3.61
C LYS A 163 -15.19 2.15 4.43
N ASN A 164 -14.66 0.99 4.06
CA ASN A 164 -14.81 -0.25 4.83
C ASN A 164 -14.12 -0.16 6.21
N ALA A 165 -12.91 0.38 6.27
CA ALA A 165 -12.17 0.54 7.52
C ALA A 165 -12.85 1.51 8.48
N GLU A 166 -13.40 2.64 8.01
CA GLU A 166 -14.20 3.55 8.86
C GLU A 166 -15.44 2.86 9.44
N MET A 167 -16.17 2.10 8.61
CA MET A 167 -17.35 1.34 9.03
C MET A 167 -17.00 0.27 10.08
N VAL A 168 -15.94 -0.51 9.89
CA VAL A 168 -15.55 -1.54 10.86
C VAL A 168 -14.93 -0.92 12.12
N ALA A 169 -14.20 0.19 12.01
CA ALA A 169 -13.73 0.97 13.16
C ALA A 169 -14.89 1.50 14.01
N LEU A 170 -15.96 2.00 13.39
CA LEU A 170 -17.18 2.40 14.10
C LEU A 170 -17.82 1.21 14.82
N ASN A 171 -17.87 0.04 14.19
CA ASN A 171 -18.38 -1.18 14.81
C ASN A 171 -17.52 -1.64 16.00
N VAL A 172 -16.17 -1.55 15.92
CA VAL A 172 -15.28 -1.84 17.06
C VAL A 172 -15.58 -0.90 18.23
N ARG A 173 -15.64 0.42 17.97
CA ARG A 173 -15.91 1.44 18.99
C ARG A 173 -17.28 1.24 19.66
N ASN A 174 -18.28 0.82 18.90
CA ASN A 174 -19.61 0.49 19.43
C ASN A 174 -19.61 -0.88 20.15
N ALA A 175 -18.79 -1.84 19.75
CA ALA A 175 -18.73 -3.17 20.38
C ALA A 175 -18.01 -3.17 21.74
N GLU A 176 -17.14 -2.18 22.01
CA GLU A 176 -16.56 -1.97 23.35
C GLU A 176 -17.64 -1.75 24.41
N THR A 177 -18.77 -1.10 24.08
CA THR A 177 -19.86 -0.85 25.05
C THR A 177 -20.73 -2.08 25.34
N PHE A 178 -20.50 -3.21 24.67
CA PHE A 178 -21.31 -4.44 24.77
C PHE A 178 -20.47 -5.70 25.02
N GLU A 179 -19.24 -5.57 25.54
CA GLU A 179 -18.29 -6.68 25.79
C GLU A 179 -17.87 -7.54 24.57
N LEU A 180 -18.43 -7.29 23.39
CA LEU A 180 -18.09 -7.97 22.12
C LEU A 180 -16.76 -7.49 21.52
N GLY A 181 -16.16 -6.41 22.05
CA GLY A 181 -14.98 -5.74 21.51
C GLY A 181 -13.88 -6.71 21.06
N ARG A 182 -13.51 -7.72 21.86
CA ARG A 182 -12.46 -8.70 21.49
C ARG A 182 -12.75 -9.42 20.17
N VAL A 183 -13.99 -9.84 19.91
CA VAL A 183 -14.33 -10.59 18.69
C VAL A 183 -14.31 -9.65 17.48
N VAL A 184 -14.86 -8.44 17.61
CA VAL A 184 -14.91 -7.46 16.52
C VAL A 184 -13.51 -6.93 16.19
N THR A 185 -12.63 -6.73 17.18
CA THR A 185 -11.21 -6.40 16.98
C THR A 185 -10.47 -7.48 16.17
N GLU A 186 -10.64 -8.77 16.49
CA GLU A 186 -10.01 -9.85 15.72
C GLU A 186 -10.58 -9.98 14.30
N GLN A 187 -11.90 -9.81 14.12
CA GLN A 187 -12.51 -9.78 12.80
C GLN A 187 -11.96 -8.62 11.95
N PHE A 188 -11.81 -7.42 12.54
CA PHE A 188 -11.22 -6.30 11.83
C PHE A 188 -9.77 -6.56 11.44
N ARG A 189 -8.96 -7.13 12.35
CA ARG A 189 -7.58 -7.53 12.07
C ARG A 189 -7.48 -8.49 10.88
N LEU A 190 -8.36 -9.48 10.78
CA LEU A 190 -8.40 -10.42 9.64
C LEU A 190 -8.84 -9.72 8.33
N LEU A 191 -9.84 -8.84 8.40
CA LEU A 191 -10.32 -8.08 7.23
C LEU A 191 -9.24 -7.14 6.69
N ALA A 192 -8.66 -6.30 7.54
CA ALA A 192 -7.52 -5.44 7.20
C ALA A 192 -6.31 -6.25 6.70
N GLY A 193 -6.12 -7.44 7.26
CA GLY A 193 -5.24 -8.48 6.78
C GLY A 193 -5.40 -8.77 5.29
N SER A 194 -6.63 -9.06 4.87
CA SER A 194 -6.98 -9.55 3.53
C SER A 194 -7.16 -8.48 2.44
N MET A 195 -7.48 -7.24 2.81
CA MET A 195 -7.97 -6.22 1.86
C MET A 195 -6.88 -5.51 1.04
N GLY A 196 -5.63 -5.53 1.51
CA GLY A 196 -4.60 -4.61 1.01
C GLY A 196 -4.89 -3.16 1.39
N PHE A 197 -4.19 -2.19 0.79
CA PHE A 197 -4.32 -0.76 1.08
C PHE A 197 -4.27 -0.47 2.59
N TRP A 198 -3.31 -1.10 3.27
CA TRP A 198 -3.15 -1.06 4.73
C TRP A 198 -2.96 0.36 5.26
N SER A 199 -2.11 1.19 4.67
CA SER A 199 -1.93 2.58 5.11
C SER A 199 -3.23 3.38 5.06
N SER A 200 -4.09 3.11 4.07
CA SER A 200 -5.43 3.71 4.00
C SER A 200 -6.36 3.15 5.07
N SER A 201 -6.33 1.84 5.31
CA SER A 201 -7.09 1.19 6.40
C SER A 201 -6.73 1.76 7.78
N VAL A 202 -5.44 1.93 8.08
CA VAL A 202 -5.03 2.45 9.40
C VAL A 202 -5.35 3.93 9.54
N THR A 203 -5.12 4.74 8.49
CA THR A 203 -5.42 6.18 8.52
C THR A 203 -6.92 6.42 8.73
N ALA A 204 -7.77 5.73 7.97
CA ALA A 204 -9.22 5.72 8.15
C ALA A 204 -9.63 5.34 9.59
N SER A 205 -9.08 4.23 10.10
CA SER A 205 -9.39 3.74 11.44
C SER A 205 -8.94 4.69 12.55
N ALA A 206 -7.80 5.37 12.37
CA ALA A 206 -7.25 6.28 13.36
C ALA A 206 -8.18 7.47 13.62
N ASN A 207 -8.80 8.01 12.56
CA ASN A 207 -9.77 9.11 12.65
C ASN A 207 -11.02 8.74 13.47
N ILE A 208 -11.46 7.48 13.37
CA ILE A 208 -12.69 6.97 14.02
C ILE A 208 -12.45 6.44 15.43
N LEU A 209 -11.39 5.66 15.64
CA LEU A 209 -11.09 5.02 16.93
C LEU A 209 -10.47 5.99 17.93
N GLN A 210 -9.57 6.86 17.47
CA GLN A 210 -8.81 7.83 18.29
C GLN A 210 -8.06 7.20 19.49
N ASN A 211 -7.91 5.88 19.49
CA ASN A 211 -7.33 5.08 20.56
C ASN A 211 -6.08 4.34 20.04
N ARG A 212 -4.90 4.82 20.44
CA ARG A 212 -3.60 4.28 19.99
C ARG A 212 -3.41 2.80 20.35
N ASN A 213 -3.91 2.36 21.49
CA ASN A 213 -3.78 0.96 21.92
C ASN A 213 -4.69 0.05 21.07
N MET A 214 -5.89 0.51 20.71
CA MET A 214 -6.78 -0.23 19.81
C MET A 214 -6.18 -0.35 18.40
N LEU A 215 -5.61 0.75 17.87
CA LEU A 215 -4.89 0.74 16.59
C LEU A 215 -3.68 -0.21 16.63
N ARG A 216 -2.89 -0.16 17.70
CA ARG A 216 -1.76 -1.09 17.93
C ARG A 216 -2.24 -2.55 17.88
N ARG A 217 -3.32 -2.88 18.57
CA ARG A 217 -3.87 -4.24 18.61
C ARG A 217 -4.44 -4.72 17.27
N ILE A 218 -5.14 -3.87 16.52
CA ILE A 218 -5.71 -4.25 15.21
C ILE A 218 -4.61 -4.41 14.16
N PHE A 219 -3.63 -3.50 14.11
CA PHE A 219 -2.74 -3.37 12.96
C PHE A 219 -1.27 -3.75 13.22
N PHE A 220 -0.81 -3.87 14.48
CA PHE A 220 0.60 -4.03 14.83
C PHE A 220 0.94 -5.27 15.68
N GLU A 221 0.16 -5.57 16.72
CA GLU A 221 0.52 -6.64 17.68
C GLU A 221 0.64 -8.04 17.04
N ALA A 222 -0.14 -8.30 15.97
CA ALA A 222 -0.01 -9.55 15.23
C ALA A 222 1.27 -9.66 14.38
N ALA A 223 1.83 -8.54 13.91
CA ALA A 223 3.12 -8.52 13.23
C ALA A 223 4.25 -8.79 14.25
N GLU A 224 4.22 -8.13 15.41
CA GLU A 224 5.21 -8.32 16.49
C GLU A 224 5.25 -9.75 17.05
N MET A 225 4.09 -10.43 17.14
CA MET A 225 4.05 -11.82 17.62
C MET A 225 4.60 -12.83 16.60
N ALA A 226 4.47 -12.56 15.30
CA ALA A 226 5.06 -13.38 14.24
C ALA A 226 6.59 -13.16 14.12
N GLN A 227 7.08 -11.95 14.43
CA GLN A 227 8.52 -11.62 14.44
C GLN A 227 9.33 -12.47 15.43
N ARG A 228 8.72 -12.97 16.51
CA ARG A 228 9.38 -13.80 17.52
C ARG A 228 9.47 -15.29 17.19
N ARG A 229 8.93 -15.75 16.04
CA ARG A 229 8.86 -17.19 15.69
C ARG A 229 9.64 -17.59 14.44
N LEU A 230 10.19 -16.63 13.69
CA LEU A 230 10.91 -16.90 12.45
C LEU A 230 12.42 -16.94 12.69
N VAL A 231 12.97 -18.15 12.77
CA VAL A 231 14.40 -18.41 12.56
C VAL A 231 14.57 -18.76 11.08
N ILE A 232 15.33 -17.95 10.35
CA ILE A 232 15.77 -18.25 8.98
C ILE A 232 17.24 -18.66 9.11
N ASP A 233 17.60 -19.86 8.66
CA ASP A 233 18.99 -20.33 8.70
C ASP A 233 19.90 -19.33 7.96
N GLY A 234 20.88 -18.78 8.68
CA GLY A 234 21.85 -17.82 8.16
C GLY A 234 21.60 -16.33 8.49
N LEU A 235 20.55 -15.99 9.24
CA LEU A 235 20.33 -14.63 9.78
C LEU A 235 20.22 -14.67 11.32
N GLU A 236 20.80 -13.68 11.99
CA GLU A 236 20.83 -13.64 13.46
C GLU A 236 19.45 -13.26 14.03
N PRO A 237 18.97 -13.91 15.12
CA PRO A 237 17.72 -13.57 15.80
C PRO A 237 17.72 -12.17 16.46
N GLY A 238 17.62 -11.13 15.64
CA GLY A 238 17.64 -9.73 16.03
C GLY A 238 17.60 -8.74 14.86
N GLU A 239 18.01 -9.16 13.66
CA GLU A 239 18.08 -8.27 12.48
C GLU A 239 16.69 -7.90 11.92
N ALA A 240 15.66 -8.71 12.23
CA ALA A 240 14.26 -8.43 11.88
C ALA A 240 13.64 -7.22 12.62
N VAL A 241 14.32 -6.65 13.62
CA VAL A 241 13.81 -5.53 14.45
C VAL A 241 13.80 -4.20 13.70
N PHE A 242 14.56 -4.07 12.60
CA PHE A 242 14.72 -2.82 11.85
C PHE A 242 13.74 -2.65 10.66
N PHE A 243 12.86 -3.63 10.42
CA PHE A 243 11.93 -3.58 9.31
C PHE A 243 10.63 -2.84 9.66
N HIS A 244 10.60 -1.55 9.31
CA HIS A 244 9.35 -0.80 9.14
C HIS A 244 8.75 -1.16 7.76
N GLY A 245 7.43 -1.23 7.65
CA GLY A 245 6.77 -1.69 6.42
C GLY A 245 5.25 -1.63 6.51
N SER A 246 4.61 -1.39 5.37
CA SER A 246 3.20 -0.96 5.29
C SER A 246 2.26 -2.11 4.88
N GLY A 247 2.13 -3.13 5.73
CA GLY A 247 1.19 -4.22 5.45
C GLY A 247 1.21 -5.38 6.45
N PRO A 248 0.12 -6.18 6.52
CA PRO A 248 -0.03 -7.21 7.55
C PRO A 248 0.32 -8.64 7.07
N HIS A 249 0.32 -8.95 5.76
CA HIS A 249 0.55 -10.33 5.24
C HIS A 249 1.36 -10.39 3.95
N HIS A 250 2.33 -11.27 3.95
CA HIS A 250 3.66 -10.78 3.64
C HIS A 250 4.57 -12.06 3.72
N THR A 251 5.65 -12.23 2.93
CA THR A 251 6.30 -13.57 2.80
C THR A 251 7.75 -13.53 2.26
N PHE A 252 8.51 -12.51 2.61
CA PHE A 252 9.80 -12.12 2.02
C PHE A 252 10.48 -11.09 2.96
N PRO A 253 11.79 -10.76 2.92
CA PRO A 253 12.31 -9.60 3.66
C PRO A 253 11.43 -8.34 3.56
N GLY A 254 11.21 -7.67 4.69
CA GLY A 254 10.17 -6.65 4.88
C GLY A 254 8.76 -7.17 5.18
N THR A 255 8.55 -8.49 5.13
CA THR A 255 7.20 -9.05 4.99
C THR A 255 7.03 -10.47 5.65
N GLN A 256 6.19 -10.63 6.70
CA GLN A 256 5.89 -11.92 7.40
C GLN A 256 4.54 -12.64 7.13
N SER A 257 4.58 -13.99 7.16
CA SER A 257 3.44 -14.90 6.92
C SER A 257 2.48 -15.01 8.11
N VAL A 258 1.19 -15.19 7.81
CA VAL A 258 0.13 -15.41 8.82
C VAL A 258 -0.53 -16.79 8.68
N PHE A 259 -0.08 -17.64 7.74
CA PHE A 259 -0.56 -19.02 7.61
C PHE A 259 0.60 -20.02 7.70
N GLY A 260 0.70 -20.64 8.87
CA GLY A 260 1.56 -21.77 9.26
C GLY A 260 1.03 -22.36 10.56
#